data_AF-A0AAE0STY3-F1
#
_entry.id   AF-A0AAE0STY3-F1
#
_cell.length_a   1.000
_cell.length_b   1.000
_cell.length_c   1.000
_cell.angle_alpha   90.00
_cell.angle_beta   90.00
_cell.angle_gamma   90.00
#
_symmetry.space_group_name_H-M   'P 1'
#
loop_
_entity.id
_entity.type
_entity.pdbx_description
1 polymer ?
#
loop_
_entity_poly.entity_id
_entity_poly.type
_entity_poly.pdbx_seq_one_letter_code
_entity_poly.pdbx_strand_id
1 'polypeptide(L)'
;MPVKRKYIFEDKQAAVCPFECFHKTKCHEICERYFSEVRYYLKDKPTRFHLIDEDFAIDNTIVDSKLEDLKRKIVEVASQQPYWGEVIPARWLLLEQKLMRRKDVGVKGISHEEVEKINKEGTVQIEKSEEMDLFLRYLHETGTIIYFR
;
A
#
# COMPACT_ATOMS: atom_id res chain seq x y z
N MET A 1 -4.07 -18.68 29.72
CA MET A 1 -2.61 -18.59 29.52
C MET A 1 -2.32 -17.49 28.50
N PRO A 2 -1.67 -16.37 28.86
CA PRO A 2 -1.41 -15.30 27.90
C PRO A 2 -0.11 -15.57 27.14
N VAL A 3 -0.21 -15.67 25.83
CA VAL A 3 0.93 -15.74 24.91
C VAL A 3 1.61 -14.38 24.89
N LYS A 4 2.77 -14.27 25.55
CA LYS A 4 3.63 -13.08 25.47
C LYS A 4 4.20 -12.98 24.05
N ARG A 5 3.66 -12.09 23.21
CA ARG A 5 4.35 -11.66 22.01
C ARG A 5 5.45 -10.69 22.44
N LYS A 6 6.69 -11.16 22.45
CA LYS A 6 7.87 -10.30 22.52
C LYS A 6 7.96 -9.54 21.21
N TYR A 7 7.64 -8.25 21.23
CA TYR A 7 8.12 -7.34 20.19
C TYR A 7 9.56 -7.01 20.55
N ILE A 8 10.50 -7.56 19.78
CA ILE A 8 11.87 -7.06 19.78
C ILE A 8 11.80 -5.77 18.96
N PHE A 9 11.70 -4.63 19.66
CA PHE A 9 12.13 -3.37 19.09
C PHE A 9 13.66 -3.41 19.08
N GLU A 10 14.23 -3.96 18.01
CA GLU A 10 15.59 -3.60 17.67
C GLU A 10 15.52 -2.18 17.12
N ASP A 11 16.02 -1.23 17.90
CA ASP A 11 16.53 0.04 17.41
C ASP A 11 17.58 -0.25 16.33
N LYS A 12 17.13 -0.47 15.10
CA LYS A 12 17.99 -0.28 13.93
C LYS A 12 17.91 1.18 13.58
N GLN A 13 18.74 1.94 14.30
CA GLN A 13 19.42 3.10 13.79
C GLN A 13 19.57 2.99 12.27
N ALA A 14 19.24 4.09 11.61
CA ALA A 14 19.46 4.36 10.21
C ALA A 14 20.62 3.51 9.65
N ALA A 15 20.30 2.54 8.80
CA ALA A 15 21.28 1.98 7.90
C ALA A 15 21.58 3.05 6.83
N VAL A 16 22.25 4.11 7.27
CA VAL A 16 23.17 4.85 6.42
C VAL A 16 24.12 3.78 5.88
N CYS A 17 24.15 3.63 4.56
CA CYS A 17 25.10 2.74 3.91
C CYS A 17 26.50 3.03 4.49
N PRO A 18 27.14 2.11 5.22
CA PRO A 18 28.42 2.39 5.89
C PRO A 18 29.60 2.40 4.91
N PHE A 19 29.34 2.50 3.62
CA PHE A 19 30.35 2.58 2.60
C PHE A 19 30.25 3.96 1.95
N GLU A 20 31.17 4.84 2.31
CA GLU A 20 31.68 5.88 1.43
C GLU A 20 32.14 5.23 0.12
N CYS A 21 31.20 4.93 -0.78
CA CYS A 21 31.50 4.50 -2.14
C CYS A 21 31.47 5.74 -3.03
N PHE A 22 32.60 6.45 -3.04
CA PHE A 22 32.90 7.56 -3.95
C PHE A 22 32.97 7.16 -5.44
N HIS A 23 32.48 5.98 -5.85
CA HIS A 23 32.53 5.52 -7.25
C HIS A 23 31.22 4.82 -7.65
N LYS A 24 30.41 5.51 -8.47
CA LYS A 24 29.14 5.04 -9.07
C LYS A 24 29.20 3.63 -9.67
N THR A 25 30.35 3.21 -10.19
CA THR A 25 30.54 1.92 -10.87
C THR A 25 30.45 0.73 -9.93
N LYS A 26 30.94 0.86 -8.67
CA LYS A 26 30.93 -0.25 -7.70
C LYS A 26 29.57 -0.49 -7.06
N CYS A 27 28.75 0.57 -6.93
CA CYS A 27 27.37 0.45 -6.47
C CYS A 27 26.48 -0.28 -7.49
N HIS A 28 26.77 -0.14 -8.79
CA HIS A 28 25.99 -0.79 -9.85
C HIS A 28 26.10 -2.32 -9.82
N GLU A 29 27.31 -2.86 -9.73
CA GLU A 29 27.55 -4.32 -9.66
C GLU A 29 26.90 -4.97 -8.43
N ILE A 30 26.91 -4.27 -7.29
CA ILE A 30 26.27 -4.75 -6.05
C ILE A 30 24.75 -4.82 -6.23
N CYS A 31 24.15 -3.79 -6.84
CA CYS A 31 22.71 -3.77 -7.14
C CYS A 31 22.33 -4.89 -8.11
N GLU A 32 23.06 -5.07 -9.21
CA GLU A 32 22.76 -6.12 -10.20
C GLU A 32 22.84 -7.52 -9.59
N ARG A 33 23.86 -7.77 -8.77
CA ARG A 33 23.98 -9.05 -8.05
C ARG A 33 22.79 -9.27 -7.12
N TYR A 34 22.41 -8.25 -6.36
CA TYR A 34 21.26 -8.33 -5.44
C TYR A 34 19.96 -8.65 -6.18
N PHE A 35 19.65 -7.93 -7.27
CA PHE A 35 18.44 -8.21 -8.06
C PHE A 35 18.46 -9.60 -8.68
N SER A 36 19.62 -10.04 -9.18
CA SER A 36 19.79 -11.39 -9.74
C SER A 36 19.52 -12.47 -8.69
N GLU A 37 20.03 -12.32 -7.48
CA GLU A 37 19.80 -13.25 -6.36
C GLU A 37 18.32 -13.30 -5.97
N VAL A 38 17.64 -12.14 -5.89
CA VAL A 38 16.21 -12.06 -5.58
C VAL A 38 15.39 -12.74 -6.68
N ARG A 39 15.65 -12.44 -7.95
CA ARG A 39 14.93 -13.06 -9.08
C ARG A 39 15.17 -14.57 -9.13
N TYR A 40 16.39 -15.02 -8.89
CA TYR A 40 16.72 -16.44 -8.81
C TYR A 40 15.94 -17.13 -7.67
N TYR A 41 15.93 -16.54 -6.48
CA TYR A 41 15.22 -17.07 -5.31
C TYR A 41 13.70 -17.14 -5.50
N LEU A 42 13.13 -16.19 -6.24
CA LEU A 42 11.70 -16.11 -6.50
C LEU A 42 11.26 -16.89 -7.75
N LYS A 43 12.19 -17.38 -8.58
CA LYS A 43 11.92 -17.99 -9.89
C LYS A 43 10.87 -19.09 -9.85
N ASP A 44 10.93 -19.97 -8.85
CA ASP A 44 10.03 -21.13 -8.74
C ASP A 44 8.89 -20.90 -7.74
N LYS A 45 8.74 -19.66 -7.24
CA LYS A 45 7.70 -19.31 -6.28
C LYS A 45 6.48 -18.71 -6.97
N PRO A 46 5.27 -18.89 -6.43
CA PRO A 46 4.06 -18.20 -6.93
C PRO A 46 4.22 -16.68 -6.97
N THR A 47 5.04 -16.11 -6.09
CA THR A 47 5.30 -14.66 -6.06
C THR A 47 6.02 -14.13 -7.30
N ARG A 48 6.60 -15.00 -8.15
CA ARG A 48 7.24 -14.59 -9.41
C ARG A 48 6.29 -13.79 -10.33
N PHE A 49 4.99 -14.11 -10.29
CA PHE A 49 3.99 -13.46 -11.14
C PHE A 49 3.70 -12.01 -10.74
N HIS A 50 4.16 -11.58 -9.56
CA HIS A 50 4.04 -10.20 -9.09
C HIS A 50 5.32 -9.39 -9.33
N LEU A 51 6.37 -9.99 -9.91
CA LEU A 51 7.59 -9.27 -10.27
C LEU A 51 7.41 -8.60 -11.62
N ILE A 52 7.80 -7.33 -11.70
CA ILE A 52 8.01 -6.63 -12.96
C ILE A 52 9.36 -7.03 -13.54
N ASP A 53 9.52 -6.96 -14.87
CA ASP A 53 10.76 -7.38 -15.53
C ASP A 53 11.91 -6.35 -15.40
N GLU A 54 11.61 -5.15 -14.91
CA GLU A 54 12.56 -4.04 -14.78
C GLU A 54 13.04 -3.85 -13.34
N ASP A 55 14.33 -3.58 -13.15
CA ASP A 55 14.94 -3.31 -11.85
C ASP A 55 15.26 -1.82 -11.70
N PHE A 56 14.88 -1.24 -10.56
CA PHE A 56 15.08 0.18 -10.25
C PHE A 56 16.01 0.34 -9.04
N ALA A 57 17.22 0.83 -9.27
CA ALA A 57 18.13 1.29 -8.22
C ALA A 57 18.11 2.82 -8.18
N ILE A 58 17.61 3.39 -7.08
CA ILE A 58 17.40 4.82 -6.89
C ILE A 58 18.12 5.27 -5.62
N ASP A 59 18.84 6.38 -5.72
CA ASP A 59 19.41 7.06 -4.56
C ASP A 59 18.48 8.17 -4.05
N ASN A 60 17.82 7.92 -2.92
CA ASN A 60 16.88 8.87 -2.31
C ASN A 60 17.56 10.05 -1.61
N THR A 61 18.90 10.11 -1.56
CA THR A 61 19.65 11.23 -0.97
C THR A 61 19.93 12.35 -1.97
N ILE A 62 19.73 12.08 -3.27
CA ILE A 62 19.94 13.02 -4.37
C ILE A 62 18.69 13.12 -5.24
N VAL A 63 18.66 14.13 -6.11
CA VAL A 63 17.67 14.18 -7.20
C VAL A 63 18.13 13.19 -8.29
N ASP A 64 17.69 11.95 -8.17
CA ASP A 64 17.98 10.89 -9.14
C ASP A 64 16.97 10.93 -10.29
N SER A 65 17.46 11.05 -11.53
CA SER A 65 16.63 11.02 -12.74
C SER A 65 15.81 9.72 -12.86
N LYS A 66 16.31 8.61 -12.31
CA LYS A 66 15.62 7.30 -12.35
C LYS A 66 14.34 7.26 -11.52
N LEU A 67 14.16 8.21 -10.60
CA LEU A 67 12.92 8.32 -9.83
C LEU A 67 11.72 8.58 -10.77
N GLU A 68 11.90 9.37 -11.82
CA GLU A 68 10.83 9.65 -12.77
C GLU A 68 10.49 8.44 -13.64
N ASP A 69 11.50 7.62 -13.97
CA ASP A 69 11.30 6.36 -14.67
C ASP A 69 10.49 5.37 -13.81
N LEU A 70 10.82 5.26 -12.51
CA LEU A 70 10.06 4.43 -11.57
C LEU A 70 8.61 4.92 -11.45
N LYS A 71 8.36 6.23 -11.29
CA LYS A 71 7.00 6.76 -11.22
C LYS A 71 6.19 6.42 -12.46
N ARG A 72 6.78 6.58 -13.65
CA ARG A 72 6.14 6.22 -14.92
C ARG A 72 5.82 4.73 -14.96
N LYS A 73 6.74 3.88 -14.51
CA LYS A 73 6.50 2.42 -14.46
C LYS A 73 5.40 2.04 -13.47
N ILE A 74 5.34 2.69 -12.30
CA ILE A 74 4.27 2.49 -11.32
C ILE A 74 2.91 2.82 -11.95
N VAL A 75 2.79 3.96 -12.66
CA VAL A 75 1.55 4.34 -13.33
C VAL A 75 1.18 3.35 -14.44
N GLU A 76 2.15 2.94 -15.25
CA GLU A 76 1.96 1.92 -16.30
C GLU A 76 1.40 0.61 -15.72
N VAL A 77 2.05 0.05 -14.69
CA VAL A 77 1.64 -1.21 -14.06
C VAL A 77 0.31 -1.08 -13.32
N ALA A 78 0.06 0.06 -12.66
CA ALA A 78 -1.20 0.33 -12.00
C ALA A 78 -2.37 0.41 -13.00
N SER A 79 -2.14 1.00 -14.17
CA SER A 79 -3.15 1.10 -15.23
C SER A 79 -3.53 -0.24 -15.87
N GLN A 80 -2.69 -1.27 -15.70
CA GLN A 80 -2.96 -2.62 -16.20
C GLN A 80 -3.78 -3.47 -15.22
N GLN A 81 -4.02 -2.97 -14.01
CA GLN A 81 -4.81 -3.71 -13.02
C GLN A 81 -6.28 -3.82 -13.47
N PRO A 82 -6.94 -4.97 -13.27
CA PRO A 82 -8.31 -5.18 -13.75
C PRO A 82 -9.32 -4.16 -13.22
N TYR A 83 -9.11 -3.68 -11.99
CA TYR A 83 -9.98 -2.71 -11.33
C TYR A 83 -9.69 -1.26 -11.73
N TRP A 84 -8.65 -1.01 -12.54
CA TRP A 84 -8.31 0.34 -12.95
C TRP A 84 -9.38 0.93 -13.87
N GLY A 85 -9.94 2.07 -13.48
CA GLY A 85 -11.02 2.73 -14.22
C GLY A 85 -12.40 2.11 -14.01
N GLU A 86 -12.56 1.16 -13.07
CA GLU A 86 -13.89 0.70 -12.67
C GLU A 86 -14.71 1.83 -12.07
N VAL A 87 -16.02 1.82 -12.37
CA VAL A 87 -16.95 2.82 -11.87
C VAL A 87 -17.45 2.40 -10.50
N ILE A 88 -17.21 3.23 -9.50
CA ILE A 88 -17.76 3.06 -8.16
C ILE A 88 -18.95 3.99 -7.92
N PRO A 89 -19.92 3.60 -7.08
CA PRO A 89 -21.04 4.49 -6.74
C PRO A 89 -20.57 5.77 -6.07
N ALA A 90 -20.96 6.94 -6.59
CA ALA A 90 -20.54 8.24 -6.05
C ALA A 90 -20.91 8.44 -4.57
N ARG A 91 -21.98 7.79 -4.09
CA ARG A 91 -22.38 7.84 -2.67
C ARG A 91 -21.37 7.16 -1.73
N TRP A 92 -20.60 6.20 -2.22
CA TRP A 92 -19.52 5.58 -1.43
C TRP A 92 -18.44 6.59 -1.08
N LEU A 93 -18.09 7.47 -2.03
CA LEU A 93 -17.08 8.52 -1.82
C LEU A 93 -17.46 9.46 -0.67
N LEU A 94 -18.75 9.80 -0.54
CA LEU A 94 -19.22 10.70 0.52
C LEU A 94 -19.10 10.06 1.90
N LEU A 95 -19.43 8.78 2.02
CA LEU A 95 -19.29 8.05 3.27
C LEU A 95 -17.80 7.81 3.60
N GLU A 96 -17.01 7.39 2.61
CA GLU A 96 -15.56 7.22 2.76
C GLU A 96 -14.89 8.50 3.28
N GLN A 97 -15.17 9.66 2.68
CA GLN A 97 -14.63 10.94 3.15
C GLN A 97 -14.98 11.23 4.62
N LYS A 98 -16.21 10.91 5.05
CA LYS A 98 -16.60 11.08 6.46
C LYS A 98 -15.83 10.14 7.38
N LEU A 99 -15.61 8.90 6.97
CA LEU A 99 -14.81 7.93 7.72
C LEU A 99 -13.34 8.38 7.82
N MET A 100 -12.77 8.89 6.73
CA MET A 100 -11.40 9.39 6.71
C MET A 100 -11.22 10.60 7.63
N ARG A 101 -12.19 11.53 7.70
CA ARG A 101 -12.14 12.63 8.67
C ARG A 101 -12.12 12.14 10.12
N ARG A 102 -12.79 11.03 10.45
CA ARG A 102 -12.72 10.44 11.80
C ARG A 102 -11.31 9.91 12.09
N LYS A 103 -10.70 9.24 11.10
CA LYS A 103 -9.30 8.78 11.17
C LYS A 103 -8.33 9.95 11.39
N ASP A 104 -8.53 11.07 10.70
CA ASP A 104 -7.67 12.27 10.82
C ASP A 104 -7.74 12.90 12.22
N VAL A 105 -8.89 12.80 12.89
CA VAL A 105 -9.09 13.25 14.28
C VAL A 105 -8.58 12.22 15.31
N GLY A 106 -7.99 11.11 14.84
CA GLY A 106 -7.34 10.10 15.68
C GLY A 106 -8.24 8.95 16.12
N VAL A 107 -9.44 8.82 15.56
CA VAL A 107 -10.31 7.66 15.81
C VAL A 107 -9.71 6.43 15.14
N LYS A 108 -9.31 5.44 15.94
CA LYS A 108 -8.60 4.24 15.45
C LYS A 108 -9.51 3.07 15.08
N GLY A 109 -10.78 3.11 15.48
CA GLY A 109 -11.76 2.08 15.22
C GLY A 109 -13.16 2.57 15.54
N ILE A 110 -14.13 2.03 14.84
CA ILE A 110 -15.56 2.33 14.98
C ILE A 110 -16.36 1.04 14.80
N SER A 111 -17.55 0.97 15.41
CA SER A 111 -18.44 -0.17 15.23
C SER A 111 -19.22 -0.07 13.91
N HIS A 112 -19.81 -1.19 13.47
CA HIS A 112 -20.71 -1.19 12.31
C HIS A 112 -21.91 -0.25 12.52
N GLU A 113 -22.48 -0.23 13.72
CA GLU A 113 -23.59 0.67 14.08
C GLU A 113 -23.19 2.15 13.97
N GLU A 114 -21.96 2.50 14.34
CA GLU A 114 -21.44 3.85 14.18
C GLU A 114 -21.28 4.24 12.71
N VAL A 115 -20.84 3.30 11.86
CA VAL A 115 -20.79 3.52 10.40
C VAL A 115 -22.19 3.80 9.85
N GLU A 116 -23.19 3.00 10.25
CA GLU A 116 -24.57 3.22 9.85
C GLU A 116 -25.11 4.57 10.31
N LYS A 117 -24.76 5.00 11.51
CA LYS A 117 -25.13 6.32 12.03
C LYS A 117 -24.51 7.43 11.18
N ILE A 118 -23.21 7.35 10.86
CA ILE A 118 -22.50 8.32 10.02
C ILE A 118 -23.11 8.38 8.60
N ASN A 119 -23.52 7.22 8.07
CA ASN A 119 -24.23 7.11 6.80
C ASN A 119 -25.60 7.83 6.86
N LYS A 120 -26.39 7.62 7.92
CA LYS A 120 -27.69 8.30 8.14
C LYS A 120 -27.57 9.82 8.32
N GLU A 121 -26.44 10.30 8.84
CA GLU A 121 -26.13 11.74 8.92
C GLU A 121 -25.74 12.33 7.54
N GLY A 122 -25.69 11.52 6.47
CA GLY A 122 -25.35 11.94 5.11
C GLY A 122 -26.53 12.50 4.32
N THR A 123 -26.23 13.38 3.37
CA THR A 123 -27.18 13.86 2.36
C THR A 123 -27.52 12.80 1.33
N VAL A 124 -26.57 11.89 1.05
CA VAL A 124 -26.76 10.70 0.21
C VAL A 124 -26.34 9.49 1.02
N GLN A 125 -27.23 8.51 1.10
CA GLN A 125 -27.10 7.37 2.00
C GLN A 125 -26.98 6.08 1.20
N ILE A 126 -26.28 5.10 1.77
CA ILE A 126 -26.36 3.70 1.36
C ILE A 126 -27.57 3.10 2.09
N GLU A 127 -28.62 2.74 1.35
CA GLU A 127 -29.89 2.28 1.95
C GLU A 127 -29.91 0.78 2.21
N LYS A 128 -29.28 0.00 1.33
CA LYS A 128 -29.29 -1.46 1.40
C LYS A 128 -28.14 -1.96 2.27
N SER A 129 -28.42 -2.83 3.22
CA SER A 129 -27.40 -3.47 4.07
C SER A 129 -26.37 -4.25 3.24
N GLU A 130 -26.80 -4.93 2.17
CA GLU A 130 -25.90 -5.63 1.24
C GLU A 130 -24.92 -4.67 0.53
N GLU A 131 -25.38 -3.46 0.17
CA GLU A 131 -24.52 -2.44 -0.43
C GLU A 131 -23.54 -1.87 0.60
N MET A 132 -23.94 -1.76 1.88
CA MET A 132 -23.06 -1.34 2.97
C MET A 132 -21.94 -2.37 3.21
N ASP A 133 -22.26 -3.67 3.26
CA ASP A 133 -21.26 -4.73 3.37
C ASP A 133 -20.29 -4.69 2.19
N LEU A 134 -20.81 -4.53 0.97
CA LEU A 134 -19.98 -4.42 -0.23
C LEU A 134 -19.05 -3.20 -0.18
N PHE A 135 -19.54 -2.06 0.27
CA PHE A 135 -18.76 -0.84 0.46
C PHE A 135 -17.62 -1.04 1.49
N LEU A 136 -17.92 -1.63 2.65
CA LEU A 136 -16.93 -1.88 3.69
C LEU A 136 -15.87 -2.88 3.25
N ARG A 137 -16.27 -3.91 2.51
CA ARG A 137 -15.34 -4.86 1.89
C ARG A 137 -14.48 -4.19 0.83
N TYR A 138 -15.07 -3.34 -0.02
CA TYR A 138 -14.29 -2.58 -0.99
C TYR A 138 -13.19 -1.76 -0.31
N LEU A 139 -13.52 -1.01 0.75
CA LEU A 139 -12.52 -0.23 1.50
C LEU A 139 -11.47 -1.10 2.22
N HIS A 140 -11.81 -2.34 2.54
CA HIS A 140 -10.87 -3.32 3.08
C HIS A 140 -9.86 -3.79 2.04
N GLU A 141 -10.35 -4.19 0.87
CA GLU A 141 -9.51 -4.66 -0.24
C GLU A 141 -8.59 -3.56 -0.78
N THR A 142 -9.04 -2.29 -0.77
CA THR A 142 -8.18 -1.15 -1.16
C THR A 142 -7.21 -0.70 -0.06
N GLY A 143 -7.31 -1.27 1.14
CA GLY A 143 -6.46 -0.91 2.29
C GLY A 143 -6.78 0.46 2.90
N THR A 144 -7.92 1.06 2.57
CA THR A 144 -8.36 2.34 3.17
C THR A 144 -8.71 2.15 4.65
N ILE A 145 -9.46 1.09 4.97
CA ILE A 145 -9.83 0.67 6.32
C ILE A 145 -9.59 -0.82 6.51
N ILE A 146 -9.58 -1.30 7.75
CA ILE A 146 -9.61 -2.74 8.04
C ILE A 146 -11.00 -3.08 8.56
N TYR A 147 -11.70 -3.97 7.85
CA TYR A 147 -13.05 -4.41 8.19
C TYR A 147 -13.05 -5.89 8.54
N PHE A 148 -13.71 -6.25 9.64
CA PHE A 148 -13.90 -7.63 10.07
C PHE A 148 -15.38 -7.96 9.99
N ARG A 149 -15.71 -9.03 9.27
CA ARG A 149 -17.06 -9.55 9.12
C ARG A 149 -17.48 -10.39 10.33
#